data_AF-A0A350ADW3-F1
#
_entry.id   AF-A0A350ADW3-F1
#
_cell.length_a   1.000
_cell.length_b   1.000
_cell.length_c   1.000
_cell.angle_alpha   90.00
_cell.angle_beta   90.00
_cell.angle_gamma   90.00
#
_symmetry.space_group_name_H-M   'P 1'
#
loop_
_entity.id
_entity.type
_entity.pdbx_description
1 polymer ?
#
loop_
_entity_poly.entity_id
_entity_poly.type
_entity_poly.pdbx_seq_one_letter_code
_entity_poly.pdbx_strand_id
1 'polypeptide(L)'
;NCGGMWGRDLGVMLGTTVPLHACEHFYIVSEPIAGLTQLPVLRVPDECAYYKEDAGKMMLGAFEPKSKPWGMAGIAESFEFDQIPEDFDHFEPILEKAIHRMPMLGEAGIHTFFNGPESFTPDNAYLLGQAPGMDNVWVAAGFNSIGIQSAGGAGMALAQWMEDGEKPFDLGDVDVARAQPFQRNRRYLQERVSETLGLLYADHFPYRQKATARGVRRTPFHDRLAAQGAVFGELSGWERANWYAKPGQDTSYHSSWFKQSWFENVRDEVHALRTGLVMYDMSSFGKLRVEGRDACAFLNHVCGAQMDVEPGRIVYTQFLNSKGGIEADVTVTRLSETAFLVVTPAATRLADQTYLQRHIGTQAVVVTDITAAEGTLAIMGPKARDLMALVSPDDFSTATHPFGLAREIELGMGLARAHRVSYVGELGWELYMGADMALHAFDTLFDAGRSLGLKLGGMHMMDAARSEKAYRHFGHDI
;
A
#
# COMPACT_ATOMS: atom_id res chain seq x y z
N ASN A 1 -9.60 5.00 -20.43
CA ASN A 1 -9.84 6.14 -19.53
C ASN A 1 -8.57 6.96 -19.45
N CYS A 2 -8.52 8.05 -20.22
CA CYS A 2 -7.44 9.04 -20.22
C CYS A 2 -8.02 10.45 -19.97
N GLY A 3 -9.12 10.55 -19.22
CA GLY A 3 -9.89 11.78 -19.08
C GLY A 3 -9.31 12.79 -18.10
N GLY A 4 -7.99 12.85 -17.91
CA GLY A 4 -7.33 13.82 -17.01
C GLY A 4 -7.99 13.92 -15.62
N MET A 5 -8.32 15.13 -15.20
CA MET A 5 -9.01 15.39 -13.93
C MET A 5 -10.42 14.78 -13.81
N TRP A 6 -11.07 14.48 -14.94
CA TRP A 6 -12.36 13.77 -14.97
C TRP A 6 -12.21 12.26 -14.82
N GLY A 7 -10.97 11.73 -14.76
CA GLY A 7 -10.71 10.30 -14.71
C GLY A 7 -11.41 9.55 -13.58
N ARG A 8 -11.62 10.19 -12.42
CA ARG A 8 -12.41 9.64 -11.30
C ARG A 8 -13.87 9.43 -11.69
N ASP A 9 -14.51 10.44 -12.25
CA ASP A 9 -15.94 10.41 -12.58
C ASP A 9 -16.23 9.47 -13.74
N LEU A 10 -15.34 9.42 -14.73
CA LEU A 10 -15.34 8.37 -15.75
C LEU A 10 -15.19 6.98 -15.14
N GLY A 11 -14.31 6.82 -14.14
CA GLY A 11 -14.18 5.56 -13.40
C GLY A 11 -15.49 5.15 -12.71
N VAL A 12 -16.18 6.09 -12.06
CA VAL A 12 -17.48 5.85 -11.42
C VAL A 12 -18.53 5.42 -12.45
N MET A 13 -18.61 6.08 -13.61
CA MET A 13 -19.52 5.71 -14.70
C MET A 13 -19.26 4.28 -15.20
N LEU A 14 -17.99 3.88 -15.26
CA LEU A 14 -17.57 2.55 -15.70
C LEU A 14 -17.68 1.48 -14.59
N GLY A 15 -17.92 1.88 -13.33
CA GLY A 15 -17.94 0.94 -12.20
C GLY A 15 -16.55 0.54 -11.68
N THR A 16 -15.49 1.27 -12.04
CA THR A 16 -14.12 1.00 -11.59
C THR A 16 -13.56 2.11 -10.70
N THR A 17 -12.49 1.81 -9.96
CA THR A 17 -11.86 2.74 -9.03
C THR A 17 -10.65 3.41 -9.68
N VAL A 18 -10.75 4.72 -9.89
CA VAL A 18 -9.65 5.59 -10.35
C VAL A 18 -9.52 6.73 -9.34
N PRO A 19 -8.78 6.53 -8.23
CA PRO A 19 -8.73 7.49 -7.14
C PRO A 19 -7.79 8.64 -7.51
N LEU A 20 -8.34 9.69 -8.11
CA LEU A 20 -7.65 10.94 -8.36
C LEU A 20 -8.55 12.13 -8.06
N HIS A 21 -7.94 13.28 -7.83
CA HIS A 21 -8.66 14.51 -7.63
C HIS A 21 -7.89 15.72 -8.18
N ALA A 22 -8.63 16.75 -8.58
CA ALA A 22 -8.05 17.99 -9.06
C ALA A 22 -7.47 18.80 -7.89
N CYS A 23 -6.29 19.37 -8.08
CA CYS A 23 -5.69 20.35 -7.20
C CYS A 23 -5.24 21.57 -8.00
N GLU A 24 -5.31 22.72 -7.35
CA GLU A 24 -4.68 23.95 -7.82
C GLU A 24 -3.16 23.75 -7.91
N HIS A 25 -2.59 24.21 -9.02
CA HIS A 25 -1.16 24.20 -9.29
C HIS A 25 -0.76 25.50 -9.98
N PHE A 26 0.33 26.09 -9.50
CA PHE A 26 0.68 27.48 -9.80
C PHE A 26 1.97 27.59 -10.60
N TYR A 27 1.95 28.48 -11.59
CA TYR A 27 3.17 29.01 -12.17
C TYR A 27 3.00 30.46 -12.62
N ILE A 28 4.11 31.19 -12.64
CA ILE A 28 4.20 32.49 -13.28
C ILE A 28 5.14 32.43 -14.48
N VAL A 29 4.91 33.30 -15.44
CA VAL A 29 5.84 33.60 -16.54
C VAL A 29 6.14 35.09 -16.47
N SER A 30 7.42 35.43 -16.42
CA SER A 30 7.85 36.83 -16.39
C SER A 30 7.60 37.54 -17.72
N GLU A 31 7.70 38.87 -17.74
CA GLU A 31 7.97 39.58 -19.01
C GLU A 31 9.39 39.22 -19.53
N PRO A 32 9.71 39.54 -20.79
CA PRO A 32 11.05 39.30 -21.33
C PRO A 32 12.15 39.99 -20.51
N ILE A 33 13.17 39.22 -20.12
CA ILE A 33 14.30 39.70 -19.32
C ILE A 33 15.47 40.01 -20.26
N ALA A 34 15.93 41.26 -20.24
CA ALA A 34 17.01 41.71 -21.11
C ALA A 34 18.31 40.91 -20.86
N GLY A 35 18.88 40.36 -21.94
CA GLY A 35 20.11 39.58 -21.88
C GLY A 35 19.94 38.16 -21.33
N LEU A 36 18.71 37.72 -21.03
CA LEU A 36 18.45 36.33 -20.66
C LEU A 36 18.71 35.42 -21.88
N THR A 37 19.63 34.49 -21.70
CA THR A 37 19.94 33.44 -22.66
C THR A 37 19.41 32.11 -22.14
N GLN A 38 19.51 31.07 -22.97
CA GLN A 38 19.08 29.73 -22.59
C GLN A 38 19.77 29.25 -21.31
N LEU A 39 18.95 28.82 -20.34
CA LEU A 39 19.41 28.27 -19.06
C LEU A 39 18.92 26.82 -18.90
N PRO A 40 19.66 26.00 -18.13
CA PRO A 40 19.13 24.70 -17.72
C PRO A 40 17.88 24.87 -16.85
N VAL A 41 16.98 23.89 -16.91
CA VAL A 41 15.87 23.79 -15.95
C VAL A 41 16.46 23.62 -14.55
N LEU A 42 16.03 24.45 -13.61
CA LEU A 42 16.44 24.40 -12.22
C LEU A 42 15.28 23.91 -11.36
N ARG A 43 15.54 22.99 -10.44
CA ARG A 43 14.61 22.63 -9.36
C ARG A 43 15.28 22.93 -8.03
N VAL A 44 14.56 23.58 -7.13
CA VAL A 44 15.03 23.90 -5.77
C VAL A 44 13.98 23.38 -4.78
N PRO A 45 14.07 22.09 -4.39
CA PRO A 45 13.08 21.46 -3.52
C PRO A 45 12.88 22.18 -2.18
N ASP A 46 13.96 22.67 -1.56
CA ASP A 46 13.93 23.44 -0.31
C ASP A 46 13.09 24.74 -0.40
N GLU A 47 12.97 25.28 -1.60
CA GLU A 47 12.18 26.48 -1.91
C GLU A 47 10.81 26.13 -2.51
N CYS A 48 10.52 24.84 -2.69
CA CYS A 48 9.30 24.33 -3.33
C CYS A 48 9.14 24.84 -4.77
N ALA A 49 10.24 25.13 -5.47
CA ALA A 49 10.23 25.89 -6.73
C ALA A 49 10.94 25.18 -7.88
N TYR A 50 10.48 25.42 -9.11
CA TYR A 50 11.20 25.08 -10.33
C TYR A 50 11.18 26.23 -11.33
N TYR A 51 12.24 26.30 -12.13
CA TYR A 51 12.51 27.40 -13.05
C TYR A 51 12.81 26.85 -14.43
N LYS A 52 12.28 27.50 -15.45
CA LYS A 52 12.56 27.18 -16.84
C LYS A 52 12.64 28.48 -17.63
N GLU A 53 13.71 28.64 -18.39
CA GLU A 53 13.78 29.70 -19.41
C GLU A 53 12.87 29.34 -20.58
N ASP A 54 12.11 30.32 -21.06
CA ASP A 54 11.21 30.18 -22.19
C ASP A 54 11.20 31.46 -23.05
N ALA A 55 11.94 31.44 -24.16
CA ALA A 55 12.02 32.51 -25.15
C ALA A 55 12.37 33.90 -24.56
N GLY A 56 13.39 33.94 -23.70
CA GLY A 56 13.84 35.16 -23.03
C GLY A 56 12.98 35.56 -21.84
N LYS A 57 12.02 34.73 -21.43
CA LYS A 57 11.25 34.85 -20.18
C LYS A 57 11.69 33.78 -19.18
N MET A 58 11.37 33.98 -17.91
CA MET A 58 11.53 32.98 -16.88
C MET A 58 10.17 32.49 -16.41
N MET A 59 9.94 31.17 -16.49
CA MET A 59 8.84 30.49 -15.84
C MET A 59 9.28 30.06 -14.44
N LEU A 60 8.48 30.38 -13.43
CA LEU A 60 8.61 29.89 -12.05
C LEU A 60 7.33 29.13 -11.71
N GLY A 61 7.45 27.84 -11.39
CA GLY A 61 6.33 27.08 -10.84
C GLY A 61 6.62 26.58 -9.43
N ALA A 62 5.55 26.26 -8.71
CA ALA A 62 5.59 25.91 -7.30
C ALA A 62 5.00 24.53 -7.02
N PHE A 63 5.47 23.89 -5.94
CA PHE A 63 4.83 22.74 -5.31
C PHE A 63 4.57 23.06 -3.85
N GLU A 64 3.47 23.73 -3.56
CA GLU A 64 3.16 24.22 -2.23
C GLU A 64 3.08 23.05 -1.22
N PRO A 65 3.70 23.18 -0.03
CA PRO A 65 3.68 22.12 0.98
C PRO A 65 2.27 21.67 1.39
N LYS A 66 1.30 22.59 1.32
CA LYS A 66 -0.11 22.31 1.55
C LYS A 66 -0.89 22.74 0.30
N SER A 67 -1.35 21.77 -0.48
CA SER A 67 -2.09 22.07 -1.70
C SER A 67 -3.56 22.35 -1.44
N LYS A 68 -4.23 22.87 -2.48
CA LYS A 68 -5.66 23.20 -2.48
C LYS A 68 -6.42 22.25 -3.42
N PRO A 69 -7.09 21.22 -2.87
CA PRO A 69 -8.06 20.43 -3.61
C PRO A 69 -9.16 21.30 -4.22
N TRP A 70 -9.44 21.13 -5.50
CA TRP A 70 -10.39 21.94 -6.25
C TRP A 70 -11.53 21.10 -6.85
N GLY A 71 -12.71 21.70 -7.03
CA GLY A 71 -13.83 21.03 -7.70
C GLY A 71 -14.50 19.94 -6.84
N MET A 72 -14.42 20.03 -5.51
CA MET A 72 -15.06 19.07 -4.58
C MET A 72 -16.57 18.96 -4.77
N ALA A 73 -17.23 20.06 -5.17
CA ALA A 73 -18.65 20.12 -5.50
C ALA A 73 -18.98 19.63 -6.92
N GLY A 74 -17.97 19.24 -7.70
CA GLY A 74 -18.06 18.99 -9.13
C GLY A 74 -17.26 20.02 -9.92
N ILE A 75 -16.79 19.62 -11.09
CA ILE A 75 -16.16 20.46 -12.10
C ILE A 75 -17.18 20.63 -13.22
N ALA A 76 -17.36 21.86 -13.71
CA ALA A 76 -18.32 22.12 -14.79
C ALA A 76 -17.94 21.35 -16.06
N GLU A 77 -18.93 20.78 -16.75
CA GLU A 77 -18.71 20.07 -18.03
C GLU A 77 -18.16 20.98 -19.13
N SER A 78 -18.43 22.29 -19.04
CA SER A 78 -17.93 23.32 -19.96
C SER A 78 -16.55 23.85 -19.61
N PHE A 79 -15.88 23.31 -18.58
CA PHE A 79 -14.53 23.76 -18.21
C PHE A 79 -13.51 23.19 -19.20
N GLU A 80 -12.99 24.05 -20.07
CA GLU A 80 -11.97 23.71 -21.06
C GLU A 80 -11.11 24.94 -21.36
N PHE A 81 -9.80 24.76 -21.56
CA PHE A 81 -8.85 25.84 -21.85
C PHE A 81 -8.95 27.06 -20.90
N ASP A 82 -9.32 26.80 -19.65
CA ASP A 82 -9.60 27.82 -18.63
C ASP A 82 -8.66 27.67 -17.43
N GLN A 83 -8.71 28.64 -16.53
CA GLN A 83 -7.90 28.73 -15.32
C GLN A 83 -8.79 28.87 -14.08
N ILE A 84 -8.24 28.51 -12.93
CA ILE A 84 -8.84 28.76 -11.63
C ILE A 84 -8.50 30.22 -11.24
N PRO A 85 -9.33 30.91 -10.43
CA PRO A 85 -8.96 32.22 -9.91
C PRO A 85 -7.55 32.25 -9.32
N GLU A 86 -6.84 33.34 -9.60
CA GLU A 86 -5.51 33.58 -9.05
C GLU A 86 -5.56 33.61 -7.51
N ASP A 87 -4.52 33.07 -6.88
CA ASP A 87 -4.36 33.07 -5.42
C ASP A 87 -2.93 33.47 -5.07
N PHE A 88 -2.70 34.78 -5.19
CA PHE A 88 -1.36 35.33 -4.99
C PHE A 88 -0.87 35.12 -3.56
N ASP A 89 -1.73 35.26 -2.56
CA ASP A 89 -1.38 35.05 -1.14
C ASP A 89 -0.83 33.62 -0.89
N HIS A 90 -1.31 32.63 -1.64
CA HIS A 90 -0.80 31.27 -1.54
C HIS A 90 0.58 31.09 -2.18
N PHE A 91 0.80 31.78 -3.30
CA PHE A 91 2.02 31.67 -4.12
C PHE A 91 3.15 32.59 -3.64
N GLU A 92 2.81 33.74 -3.06
CA GLU A 92 3.73 34.81 -2.65
C GLU A 92 4.91 34.31 -1.80
N PRO A 93 4.74 33.43 -0.79
CA PRO A 93 5.86 32.96 0.01
C PRO A 93 6.94 32.20 -0.79
N ILE A 94 6.56 31.56 -1.90
CA ILE A 94 7.50 30.89 -2.81
C ILE A 94 8.13 31.91 -3.76
N LEU A 95 7.33 32.86 -4.26
CA LEU A 95 7.81 33.96 -5.09
C LEU A 95 8.87 34.81 -4.38
N GLU A 96 8.69 35.14 -3.10
CA GLU A 96 9.67 35.87 -2.30
C GLU A 96 11.03 35.15 -2.25
N LYS A 97 11.03 33.84 -1.99
CA LYS A 97 12.25 33.01 -2.01
C LYS A 97 12.86 32.97 -3.40
N ALA A 98 12.03 32.87 -4.44
CA ALA A 98 12.48 32.86 -5.82
C ALA A 98 13.14 34.18 -6.23
N ILE A 99 12.60 35.34 -5.82
CA ILE A 99 13.21 36.65 -6.04
C ILE A 99 14.55 36.74 -5.30
N HIS A 100 14.64 36.26 -4.07
CA HIS A 100 15.91 36.22 -3.35
C HIS A 100 16.96 35.36 -4.08
N ARG A 101 16.56 34.24 -4.71
CA ARG A 101 17.45 33.38 -5.49
C ARG A 101 17.82 33.95 -6.85
N MET A 102 16.85 34.52 -7.57
CA MET A 102 17.00 35.13 -8.88
C MET A 102 16.49 36.58 -8.85
N PRO A 103 17.33 37.54 -8.40
CA PRO A 103 16.91 38.93 -8.21
C PRO A 103 16.26 39.58 -9.44
N MET A 104 16.63 39.15 -10.65
CA MET A 104 16.00 39.56 -11.91
C MET A 104 14.47 39.39 -11.93
N LEU A 105 13.91 38.44 -11.18
CA LEU A 105 12.46 38.23 -11.09
C LEU A 105 11.74 39.38 -10.37
N GLY A 106 12.43 40.09 -9.47
CA GLY A 106 11.87 41.25 -8.76
C GLY A 106 11.68 42.47 -9.66
N GLU A 107 12.36 42.52 -10.81
CA GLU A 107 12.30 43.64 -11.77
C GLU A 107 11.56 43.29 -13.06
N ALA A 108 11.50 42.01 -13.44
CA ALA A 108 10.96 41.57 -14.71
C ALA A 108 9.44 41.82 -14.86
N GLY A 109 8.67 41.84 -13.78
CA GLY A 109 7.20 41.85 -13.86
C GLY A 109 6.62 40.50 -14.29
N ILE A 110 5.34 40.29 -14.01
CA ILE A 110 4.62 39.04 -14.28
C ILE A 110 3.74 39.24 -15.52
N HIS A 111 4.04 38.52 -16.59
CA HIS A 111 3.21 38.48 -17.81
C HIS A 111 2.01 37.55 -17.63
N THR A 112 2.22 36.40 -16.98
CA THR A 112 1.17 35.41 -16.74
C THR A 112 1.29 34.91 -15.30
N PHE A 113 0.19 34.97 -14.57
CA PHE A 113 -0.03 34.19 -13.36
C PHE A 113 -1.05 33.11 -13.72
N PHE A 114 -0.68 31.85 -13.55
CA PHE A 114 -1.53 30.72 -13.90
C PHE A 114 -1.83 29.91 -12.65
N ASN A 115 -3.11 29.70 -12.38
CA ASN A 115 -3.60 28.69 -11.45
C ASN A 115 -4.42 27.67 -12.24
N GLY A 116 -3.93 26.45 -12.40
CA GLY A 116 -4.61 25.41 -13.17
C GLY A 116 -4.96 24.18 -12.34
N PRO A 117 -6.02 23.44 -12.72
CA PRO A 117 -6.31 22.16 -12.11
C PRO A 117 -5.41 21.06 -12.68
N GLU A 118 -4.72 20.35 -11.80
CA GLU A 118 -3.99 19.12 -12.12
C GLU A 118 -4.54 17.92 -11.37
N SER A 119 -4.48 16.72 -11.97
CA SER A 119 -4.98 15.49 -11.35
C SER A 119 -3.91 14.79 -10.51
N PHE A 120 -4.14 14.66 -9.20
CA PHE A 120 -3.24 13.97 -8.28
C PHE A 120 -3.89 12.72 -7.71
N THR A 121 -3.07 11.70 -7.49
CA THR A 121 -3.44 10.42 -6.86
C THR A 121 -3.02 10.40 -5.39
N PRO A 122 -3.58 9.50 -4.56
CA PRO A 122 -3.23 9.34 -3.15
C PRO A 122 -1.74 9.12 -2.83
N ASP A 123 -0.95 8.69 -3.81
CA ASP A 123 0.47 8.37 -3.68
C ASP A 123 1.38 9.18 -4.63
N ASN A 124 0.80 10.07 -5.47
CA ASN A 124 1.44 10.77 -6.60
C ASN A 124 1.92 9.92 -7.77
N ALA A 125 1.77 8.60 -7.73
CA ALA A 125 2.02 7.75 -8.89
C ALA A 125 0.79 7.75 -9.78
N TYR A 126 0.97 7.84 -11.10
CA TYR A 126 -0.14 7.71 -12.03
C TYR A 126 -0.77 6.30 -11.97
N LEU A 127 -1.95 6.15 -12.55
CA LEU A 127 -2.72 4.91 -12.61
C LEU A 127 -2.65 4.38 -14.05
N LEU A 128 -2.07 3.21 -14.23
CA LEU A 128 -1.86 2.56 -15.53
C LEU A 128 -2.41 1.12 -15.51
N GLY A 129 -3.00 0.69 -16.62
CA GLY A 129 -3.32 -0.73 -16.84
C GLY A 129 -4.80 -1.05 -16.97
N GLN A 130 -5.11 -2.33 -17.09
CA GLN A 130 -6.48 -2.81 -17.27
C GLN A 130 -7.25 -2.74 -15.96
N ALA A 131 -8.43 -2.13 -15.99
CA ALA A 131 -9.31 -1.97 -14.85
C ALA A 131 -9.65 -3.33 -14.17
N PRO A 132 -9.62 -3.40 -12.83
CA PRO A 132 -10.05 -4.60 -12.11
C PRO A 132 -11.52 -4.96 -12.40
N GLY A 133 -11.78 -6.25 -12.62
CA GLY A 133 -13.14 -6.77 -12.86
C GLY A 133 -13.76 -6.42 -14.22
N MET A 134 -12.98 -5.89 -15.17
CA MET A 134 -13.48 -5.48 -16.49
C MET A 134 -12.54 -5.93 -17.62
N ASP A 135 -13.14 -6.43 -18.69
CA ASP A 135 -12.45 -6.72 -19.94
C ASP A 135 -12.39 -5.48 -20.82
N ASN A 136 -11.24 -5.25 -21.47
CA ASN A 136 -11.03 -4.18 -22.45
C ASN A 136 -11.26 -2.74 -21.95
N VAL A 137 -11.31 -2.53 -20.64
CA VAL A 137 -11.33 -1.18 -20.04
C VAL A 137 -9.95 -0.90 -19.45
N TRP A 138 -9.28 0.11 -20.00
CA TRP A 138 -7.92 0.48 -19.62
C TRP A 138 -7.86 1.88 -19.03
N VAL A 139 -6.94 2.10 -18.10
CA VAL A 139 -6.75 3.37 -17.39
C VAL A 139 -5.34 3.88 -17.65
N ALA A 140 -5.25 5.18 -17.96
CA ALA A 140 -4.04 5.97 -17.99
C ALA A 140 -4.41 7.36 -17.43
N ALA A 141 -4.37 7.51 -16.11
CA ALA A 141 -4.92 8.68 -15.43
C ALA A 141 -4.10 9.08 -14.20
N GLY A 142 -4.33 10.29 -13.67
CA GLY A 142 -3.59 10.77 -12.50
C GLY A 142 -2.16 11.18 -12.81
N PHE A 143 -1.89 11.51 -14.08
CA PHE A 143 -0.64 12.14 -14.50
C PHE A 143 -0.64 13.58 -13.96
N ASN A 144 -0.09 13.75 -12.76
CA ASN A 144 0.17 15.06 -12.16
C ASN A 144 1.36 15.75 -12.86
N SER A 145 2.05 16.69 -12.20
CA SER A 145 3.10 17.54 -12.76
C SER A 145 4.32 16.82 -13.36
N ILE A 146 4.43 15.48 -13.25
CA ILE A 146 5.39 14.65 -14.01
C ILE A 146 4.79 14.01 -15.27
N GLY A 147 3.56 14.37 -15.62
CA GLY A 147 2.74 13.75 -16.65
C GLY A 147 3.31 13.89 -18.04
N ILE A 148 3.69 15.11 -18.43
CA ILE A 148 4.32 15.39 -19.71
C ILE A 148 5.64 14.61 -19.84
N GLN A 149 6.44 14.58 -18.77
CA GLN A 149 7.71 13.85 -18.73
C GLN A 149 7.51 12.34 -18.90
N SER A 150 6.45 11.79 -18.29
CA SER A 150 6.21 10.34 -18.24
C SER A 150 5.36 9.80 -19.39
N ALA A 151 4.61 10.67 -20.10
CA ALA A 151 3.57 10.27 -21.06
C ALA A 151 4.09 9.37 -22.19
N GLY A 152 5.28 9.67 -22.73
CA GLY A 152 5.86 8.86 -23.81
C GLY A 152 6.14 7.42 -23.37
N GLY A 153 6.77 7.25 -22.20
CA GLY A 153 7.07 5.94 -21.64
C GLY A 153 5.83 5.18 -21.19
N ALA A 154 4.91 5.85 -20.48
CA ALA A 154 3.67 5.24 -20.02
C ALA A 154 2.75 4.83 -21.18
N GLY A 155 2.67 5.63 -22.24
CA GLY A 155 1.91 5.31 -23.45
C GLY A 155 2.46 4.08 -24.16
N MET A 156 3.79 4.00 -24.31
CA MET A 156 4.47 2.83 -24.89
C MET A 156 4.26 1.57 -24.05
N ALA A 157 4.43 1.65 -22.73
CA ALA A 157 4.23 0.51 -21.83
C ALA A 157 2.77 0.00 -21.85
N LEU A 158 1.79 0.90 -21.82
CA LEU A 158 0.37 0.54 -21.87
C LEU A 158 -0.03 -0.04 -23.23
N ALA A 159 0.48 0.52 -24.34
CA ALA A 159 0.21 -0.02 -25.67
C ALA A 159 0.77 -1.44 -25.82
N GLN A 160 2.00 -1.69 -25.37
CA GLN A 160 2.57 -3.04 -25.35
C GLN A 160 1.75 -3.98 -24.46
N TRP A 161 1.31 -3.52 -23.29
CA TRP A 161 0.48 -4.33 -22.40
C TRP A 161 -0.89 -4.66 -23.04
N MET A 162 -1.50 -3.73 -23.76
CA MET A 162 -2.74 -3.99 -24.50
C MET A 162 -2.56 -5.03 -25.62
N GLU A 163 -1.44 -4.99 -26.33
CA GLU A 163 -1.12 -5.91 -27.43
C GLU A 163 -0.79 -7.32 -26.90
N ASP A 164 0.10 -7.41 -25.91
CA ASP A 164 0.60 -8.69 -25.40
C ASP A 164 -0.35 -9.36 -24.39
N GLY A 165 -1.26 -8.59 -23.79
CA GLY A 165 -2.14 -9.05 -22.71
C GLY A 165 -1.46 -9.17 -21.33
N GLU A 166 -0.16 -8.86 -21.24
CA GLU A 166 0.64 -8.92 -20.02
C GLU A 166 1.62 -7.73 -19.93
N LYS A 167 2.08 -7.41 -18.72
CA LYS A 167 2.94 -6.24 -18.49
C LYS A 167 4.28 -6.41 -19.22
N PRO A 168 4.81 -5.37 -19.90
CA PRO A 168 6.11 -5.46 -20.59
C PRO A 168 7.31 -5.55 -19.64
N PHE A 169 7.16 -5.06 -18.41
CA PHE A 169 8.12 -5.09 -17.30
C PHE A 169 7.36 -4.78 -16.01
N ASP A 170 8.04 -4.72 -14.86
CA ASP A 170 7.38 -4.39 -13.60
C ASP A 170 6.77 -2.97 -13.63
N LEU A 171 5.48 -2.91 -13.36
CA LEU A 171 4.65 -1.71 -13.33
C LEU A 171 3.77 -1.70 -12.07
N GLY A 172 4.12 -2.47 -11.04
CA GLY A 172 3.29 -2.64 -9.84
C GLY A 172 3.04 -1.34 -9.07
N ASP A 173 3.98 -0.41 -9.11
CA ASP A 173 3.90 0.92 -8.47
C ASP A 173 2.91 1.87 -9.17
N VAL A 174 2.62 1.65 -10.44
CA VAL A 174 1.67 2.44 -11.24
C VAL A 174 0.42 1.67 -11.65
N ASP A 175 0.37 0.35 -11.42
CA ASP A 175 -0.78 -0.50 -11.74
C ASP A 175 -2.06 0.02 -11.06
N VAL A 176 -3.13 0.19 -11.84
CA VAL A 176 -4.44 0.60 -11.34
C VAL A 176 -5.01 -0.39 -10.31
N ALA A 177 -4.60 -1.67 -10.34
CA ALA A 177 -5.03 -2.68 -9.38
C ALA A 177 -4.46 -2.49 -7.96
N ARG A 178 -3.50 -1.59 -7.74
CA ARG A 178 -3.05 -1.20 -6.39
C ARG A 178 -4.09 -0.32 -5.67
N ALA A 179 -4.93 0.37 -6.43
CA ALA A 179 -5.92 1.32 -5.93
C ALA A 179 -7.07 0.61 -5.21
N GLN A 180 -7.15 0.76 -3.89
CA GLN A 180 -8.18 0.13 -3.07
C GLN A 180 -9.55 0.78 -3.36
N PRO A 181 -10.65 0.01 -3.43
CA PRO A 181 -11.96 0.53 -3.84
C PRO A 181 -12.47 1.72 -3.02
N PHE A 182 -12.17 1.77 -1.72
CA PHE A 182 -12.60 2.86 -0.85
C PHE A 182 -11.89 4.20 -1.14
N GLN A 183 -10.72 4.18 -1.78
CA GLN A 183 -9.92 5.38 -2.06
C GLN A 183 -10.59 6.33 -3.06
N ARG A 184 -11.63 5.88 -3.78
CA ARG A 184 -12.49 6.76 -4.60
C ARG A 184 -13.35 7.73 -3.77
N ASN A 185 -13.41 7.54 -2.45
CA ASN A 185 -14.19 8.39 -1.56
C ASN A 185 -13.70 9.85 -1.66
N ARG A 186 -14.62 10.77 -1.92
CA ARG A 186 -14.29 12.19 -2.15
C ARG A 186 -13.58 12.84 -0.96
N ARG A 187 -13.99 12.54 0.28
CA ARG A 187 -13.35 13.08 1.48
C ARG A 187 -11.95 12.51 1.68
N TYR A 188 -11.77 11.20 1.44
CA TYR A 188 -10.45 10.58 1.47
C TYR A 188 -9.50 11.27 0.49
N LEU A 189 -9.95 11.49 -0.75
CA LEU A 189 -9.16 12.16 -1.78
C LEU A 189 -8.86 13.61 -1.41
N GLN A 190 -9.84 14.37 -0.93
CA GLN A 190 -9.65 15.75 -0.49
C GLN A 190 -8.54 15.86 0.57
N GLU A 191 -8.64 15.04 1.62
CA GLU A 191 -7.67 15.02 2.70
C GLU A 191 -6.30 14.55 2.22
N ARG A 192 -6.24 13.45 1.45
CA ARG A 192 -4.96 12.88 1.02
C ARG A 192 -4.23 13.77 0.02
N VAL A 193 -4.94 14.31 -0.97
CA VAL A 193 -4.30 15.11 -2.01
C VAL A 193 -3.84 16.48 -1.48
N SER A 194 -4.48 17.02 -0.43
CA SER A 194 -4.00 18.22 0.28
C SER A 194 -2.57 18.09 0.84
N GLU A 195 -2.13 16.85 1.05
CA GLU A 195 -0.77 16.51 1.48
C GLU A 195 0.12 16.14 0.28
N THR A 196 -0.38 15.31 -0.64
CA THR A 196 0.52 14.59 -1.57
C THR A 196 1.24 15.51 -2.54
N LEU A 197 0.62 16.58 -3.05
CA LEU A 197 1.29 17.52 -3.96
C LEU A 197 2.60 18.06 -3.35
N GLY A 198 2.56 18.55 -2.12
CA GLY A 198 3.74 19.05 -1.40
C GLY A 198 4.80 17.97 -1.15
N LEU A 199 4.42 16.69 -1.18
CA LEU A 199 5.36 15.58 -1.06
C LEU A 199 6.18 15.32 -2.32
N LEU A 200 5.89 15.96 -3.46
CA LEU A 200 6.75 15.84 -4.65
C LEU A 200 8.16 16.37 -4.38
N TYR A 201 8.30 17.47 -3.64
CA TYR A 201 9.58 18.09 -3.32
C TYR A 201 10.02 17.90 -1.86
N ALA A 202 9.20 17.25 -1.03
CA ALA A 202 9.64 16.82 0.29
C ALA A 202 10.63 15.66 0.20
N ASP A 203 11.50 15.54 1.21
CA ASP A 203 12.38 14.37 1.33
C ASP A 203 11.58 13.07 1.46
N HIS A 204 11.92 12.11 0.59
CA HIS A 204 11.35 10.75 0.56
C HIS A 204 12.13 9.82 1.49
N PHE A 205 12.17 10.18 2.78
CA PHE A 205 12.82 9.35 3.79
C PHE A 205 12.21 7.93 3.83
N PRO A 206 13.03 6.90 4.10
CA PRO A 206 12.55 5.55 4.32
C PRO A 206 11.46 5.53 5.40
N TYR A 207 10.45 4.68 5.22
CA TYR A 207 9.33 4.49 6.15
C TYR A 207 8.43 5.71 6.36
N ARG A 208 8.56 6.79 5.58
CA ARG A 208 7.66 7.96 5.66
C ARG A 208 6.20 7.50 5.57
N GLN A 209 5.41 7.93 6.54
CA GLN A 209 3.97 7.70 6.56
C GLN A 209 3.24 8.96 6.09
N LYS A 210 2.16 8.78 5.34
CA LYS A 210 1.25 9.88 5.02
C LYS A 210 0.52 10.31 6.29
N ALA A 211 0.46 11.61 6.52
CA ALA A 211 -0.11 12.21 7.73
C ALA A 211 -1.65 12.29 7.66
N THR A 212 -2.21 12.43 6.46
CA THR A 212 -3.66 12.64 6.28
C THR A 212 -4.38 11.35 5.86
N ALA A 213 -5.73 11.39 5.92
CA ALA A 213 -6.61 10.30 5.46
C ALA A 213 -6.29 8.92 6.11
N ARG A 214 -6.05 8.92 7.43
CA ARG A 214 -5.71 7.75 8.26
C ARG A 214 -6.92 7.16 8.98
N GLY A 215 -6.77 5.95 9.51
CA GLY A 215 -7.76 5.30 10.37
C GLY A 215 -8.94 4.66 9.63
N VAL A 216 -8.85 4.48 8.31
CA VAL A 216 -9.97 4.00 7.49
C VAL A 216 -10.22 2.51 7.68
N ARG A 217 -9.17 1.67 7.66
CA ARG A 217 -9.28 0.24 7.91
C ARG A 217 -8.48 -0.09 9.17
N ARG A 218 -9.17 -0.70 10.15
CA ARG A 218 -8.58 -1.11 11.43
C ARG A 218 -8.89 -2.56 11.66
N THR A 219 -7.94 -3.29 12.21
CA THR A 219 -8.14 -4.68 12.62
C THR A 219 -8.97 -4.69 13.91
N PRO A 220 -9.64 -5.81 14.26
CA PRO A 220 -10.32 -5.93 15.56
C PRO A 220 -9.39 -5.66 16.76
N PHE A 221 -8.08 -5.83 16.59
CA PHE A 221 -7.07 -5.68 17.63
C PHE A 221 -6.59 -4.24 17.83
N HIS A 222 -6.92 -3.31 16.91
CA HIS A 222 -6.34 -1.97 16.87
C HIS A 222 -6.31 -1.28 18.24
N ASP A 223 -7.44 -1.20 18.94
CA ASP A 223 -7.52 -0.47 20.20
C ASP A 223 -6.81 -1.20 21.35
N ARG A 224 -6.75 -2.54 21.32
CA ARG A 224 -5.95 -3.33 22.26
C ARG A 224 -4.46 -3.09 22.06
N LEU A 225 -4.00 -3.07 20.81
CA LEU A 225 -2.61 -2.79 20.47
C LEU A 225 -2.24 -1.34 20.82
N ALA A 226 -3.11 -0.38 20.55
CA ALA A 226 -2.92 1.03 20.91
C ALA A 226 -2.74 1.21 22.42
N ALA A 227 -3.55 0.52 23.24
CA ALA A 227 -3.44 0.52 24.69
C ALA A 227 -2.10 -0.05 25.20
N GLN A 228 -1.40 -0.85 24.38
CA GLN A 228 -0.06 -1.39 24.66
C GLN A 228 1.07 -0.57 24.04
N GLY A 229 0.78 0.65 23.55
CA GLY A 229 1.77 1.56 23.00
C GLY A 229 2.14 1.29 21.54
N ALA A 230 1.27 0.62 20.77
CA ALA A 230 1.48 0.45 19.33
C ALA A 230 1.58 1.80 18.61
N VAL A 231 2.62 1.94 17.78
CA VAL A 231 2.78 3.07 16.87
C VAL A 231 2.42 2.63 15.46
N PHE A 232 1.35 3.19 14.92
CA PHE A 232 0.73 2.72 13.68
C PHE A 232 1.30 3.38 12.42
N GLY A 233 1.59 2.56 11.41
CA GLY A 233 1.73 2.98 10.01
C GLY A 233 0.52 2.57 9.18
N GLU A 234 0.38 3.13 7.98
CA GLU A 234 -0.69 2.83 7.05
C GLU A 234 -0.15 2.19 5.76
N LEU A 235 -0.81 1.12 5.33
CA LEU A 235 -0.60 0.52 4.02
C LEU A 235 -1.94 0.02 3.48
N SER A 236 -2.30 0.41 2.26
CA SER A 236 -3.58 0.03 1.61
C SER A 236 -4.82 0.30 2.47
N GLY A 237 -4.78 1.38 3.25
CA GLY A 237 -5.80 1.83 4.19
C GLY A 237 -5.75 1.19 5.58
N TRP A 238 -4.95 0.15 5.78
CA TRP A 238 -4.83 -0.56 7.06
C TRP A 238 -3.89 0.15 8.02
N GLU A 239 -4.38 0.45 9.22
CA GLU A 239 -3.56 0.80 10.37
C GLU A 239 -2.87 -0.45 10.91
N ARG A 240 -1.53 -0.50 10.82
CA ARG A 240 -0.70 -1.62 11.25
C ARG A 240 0.27 -1.17 12.33
N ALA A 241 0.35 -1.91 13.43
CA ALA A 241 1.36 -1.65 14.45
C ALA A 241 2.75 -1.89 13.86
N ASN A 242 3.51 -0.83 13.64
CA ASN A 242 4.84 -0.93 13.05
C ASN A 242 5.90 -1.28 14.12
N TRP A 243 5.74 -0.76 15.33
CA TRP A 243 6.57 -0.99 16.51
C TRP A 243 5.81 -0.57 17.79
N TYR A 244 6.34 -0.90 18.97
CA TYR A 244 5.72 -0.57 20.25
C TYR A 244 6.59 0.38 21.08
N ALA A 245 6.00 1.50 21.52
CA ALA A 245 6.65 2.51 22.32
C ALA A 245 6.77 2.11 23.80
N LYS A 246 7.87 2.49 24.43
CA LYS A 246 8.07 2.38 25.87
C LYS A 246 7.21 3.44 26.59
N PRO A 247 6.81 3.22 27.86
CA PRO A 247 6.05 4.21 28.61
C PRO A 247 6.74 5.59 28.60
N GLY A 248 6.02 6.63 28.14
CA GLY A 248 6.53 7.99 28.05
C GLY A 248 7.51 8.26 26.88
N GLN A 249 7.77 7.28 26.00
CA GLN A 249 8.60 7.48 24.81
C GLN A 249 7.84 8.28 23.75
N ASP A 250 8.54 9.18 23.06
CA ASP A 250 8.02 9.85 21.87
C ASP A 250 7.68 8.83 20.77
N THR A 251 6.46 8.93 20.23
CA THR A 251 5.91 8.03 19.22
C THR A 251 6.04 8.57 17.79
N SER A 252 6.59 9.77 17.65
CA SER A 252 6.79 10.43 16.36
C SER A 252 7.83 9.70 15.50
N TYR A 253 7.55 9.61 14.20
CA TYR A 253 8.54 9.16 13.22
C TYR A 253 9.52 10.29 12.94
N HIS A 254 10.66 10.27 13.63
CA HIS A 254 11.79 11.12 13.28
C HIS A 254 12.50 10.53 12.07
N SER A 255 12.25 11.15 10.92
CA SER A 255 12.77 10.69 9.64
C SER A 255 14.30 10.82 9.60
N SER A 256 14.97 9.79 9.06
CA SER A 256 16.42 9.73 8.97
C SER A 256 16.84 8.83 7.79
N TRP A 257 18.01 9.08 7.21
CA TRP A 257 18.65 8.14 6.28
C TRP A 257 19.44 7.02 6.99
N PHE A 258 19.60 7.14 8.32
CA PHE A 258 20.32 6.20 9.16
C PHE A 258 19.35 5.42 10.06
N LYS A 259 19.81 5.02 11.26
CA LYS A 259 18.97 4.39 12.27
C LYS A 259 17.78 5.28 12.60
N GLN A 260 16.60 4.70 12.53
CA GLN A 260 15.34 5.35 12.85
C GLN A 260 15.16 5.48 14.37
N SER A 261 14.28 6.39 14.82
CA SER A 261 13.98 6.59 16.25
C SER A 261 13.50 5.32 16.98
N TRP A 262 12.90 4.39 16.24
CA TRP A 262 12.36 3.13 16.74
C TRP A 262 13.35 1.95 16.66
N PHE A 263 14.60 2.17 16.21
CA PHE A 263 15.57 1.09 15.97
C PHE A 263 15.79 0.21 17.21
N GLU A 264 15.94 0.83 18.39
CA GLU A 264 16.15 0.10 19.64
C GLU A 264 14.89 -0.67 20.09
N ASN A 265 13.69 -0.13 19.83
CA ASN A 265 12.43 -0.83 20.10
C ASN A 265 12.34 -2.11 19.28
N VAL A 266 12.59 -2.00 17.98
CA VAL A 266 12.56 -3.14 17.05
C VAL A 266 13.65 -4.15 17.38
N ARG A 267 14.85 -3.71 17.77
CA ARG A 267 15.89 -4.61 18.27
C ARG A 267 15.39 -5.42 19.47
N ASP A 268 14.75 -4.76 20.43
CA ASP A 268 14.22 -5.43 21.62
C ASP A 268 13.04 -6.36 21.28
N GLU A 269 12.26 -6.09 20.23
CA GLU A 269 11.21 -6.98 19.71
C GLU A 269 11.79 -8.22 19.02
N VAL A 270 12.78 -8.04 18.13
CA VAL A 270 13.52 -9.13 17.48
C VAL A 270 14.20 -10.02 18.53
N HIS A 271 14.83 -9.43 19.56
CA HIS A 271 15.45 -10.21 20.62
C HIS A 271 14.43 -11.10 21.36
N ALA A 272 13.26 -10.56 21.68
CA ALA A 272 12.19 -11.34 22.32
C ALA A 272 11.65 -12.46 21.42
N LEU A 273 11.55 -12.21 20.12
CA LEU A 273 11.17 -13.22 19.14
C LEU A 273 12.16 -14.40 19.15
N ARG A 274 13.47 -14.11 19.15
CA ARG A 274 14.53 -15.12 19.07
C ARG A 274 14.69 -15.93 20.37
N THR A 275 14.47 -15.31 21.53
CA THR A 275 14.76 -15.93 22.84
C THR A 275 13.53 -16.31 23.66
N GLY A 276 12.34 -15.88 23.24
CA GLY A 276 11.13 -16.02 24.05
C GLY A 276 9.88 -16.23 23.22
N LEU A 277 9.00 -15.22 23.23
CA LEU A 277 7.66 -15.30 22.66
C LEU A 277 7.19 -13.93 22.21
N VAL A 278 6.73 -13.85 20.97
CA VAL A 278 6.15 -12.66 20.38
C VAL A 278 4.79 -12.96 19.77
N MET A 279 3.84 -12.03 19.97
CA MET A 279 2.56 -12.00 19.28
C MET A 279 2.48 -10.74 18.41
N TYR A 280 2.05 -10.88 17.16
CA TYR A 280 1.85 -9.75 16.25
C TYR A 280 0.65 -9.93 15.32
N ASP A 281 0.07 -8.81 14.89
CA ASP A 281 -1.16 -8.76 14.11
C ASP A 281 -0.89 -8.86 12.60
N MET A 282 -1.33 -9.95 11.97
CA MET A 282 -1.23 -10.19 10.54
C MET A 282 -2.57 -10.00 9.80
N SER A 283 -3.60 -9.46 10.46
CA SER A 283 -4.96 -9.38 9.89
C SER A 283 -5.04 -8.58 8.59
N SER A 284 -4.10 -7.65 8.36
CA SER A 284 -4.04 -6.84 7.14
C SER A 284 -3.65 -7.62 5.87
N PHE A 285 -2.98 -8.77 6.00
CA PHE A 285 -2.65 -9.63 4.86
C PHE A 285 -3.93 -10.09 4.17
N GLY A 286 -3.91 -10.03 2.84
CA GLY A 286 -5.03 -10.42 2.01
C GLY A 286 -5.36 -11.90 2.14
N LYS A 287 -6.66 -12.21 2.18
CA LYS A 287 -7.19 -13.57 2.32
C LYS A 287 -8.20 -13.81 1.22
N LEU A 288 -7.80 -14.53 0.18
CA LEU A 288 -8.66 -14.85 -0.95
C LEU A 288 -9.11 -16.30 -0.84
N ARG A 289 -10.41 -16.49 -0.67
CA ARG A 289 -11.04 -17.81 -0.63
C ARG A 289 -11.35 -18.24 -2.07
N VAL A 290 -10.76 -19.35 -2.50
CA VAL A 290 -10.92 -19.91 -3.85
C VAL A 290 -11.69 -21.21 -3.74
N GLU A 291 -12.93 -21.22 -4.25
CA GLU A 291 -13.89 -22.29 -3.98
C GLU A 291 -14.59 -22.77 -5.25
N GLY A 292 -14.88 -24.07 -5.31
CA GLY A 292 -15.61 -24.70 -6.40
C GLY A 292 -15.01 -26.03 -6.81
N ARG A 293 -15.77 -26.81 -7.59
CA ARG A 293 -15.35 -28.16 -8.02
C ARG A 293 -14.06 -28.16 -8.84
N ASP A 294 -13.77 -27.05 -9.53
CA ASP A 294 -12.60 -26.92 -10.39
C ASP A 294 -11.44 -26.16 -9.70
N ALA A 295 -11.57 -25.80 -8.41
CA ALA A 295 -10.62 -24.94 -7.70
C ALA A 295 -9.20 -25.51 -7.63
N CYS A 296 -9.05 -26.82 -7.41
CA CYS A 296 -7.75 -27.47 -7.36
C CYS A 296 -7.06 -27.44 -8.74
N ALA A 297 -7.79 -27.78 -9.81
CA ALA A 297 -7.27 -27.74 -11.17
C ALA A 297 -6.93 -26.31 -11.61
N PHE A 298 -7.77 -25.33 -11.26
CA PHE A 298 -7.52 -23.91 -11.49
C PHE A 298 -6.25 -23.43 -10.79
N LEU A 299 -6.09 -23.70 -9.49
CA LEU A 299 -4.88 -23.27 -8.77
C LEU A 299 -3.63 -24.01 -9.26
N ASN A 300 -3.72 -25.26 -9.71
CA ASN A 300 -2.62 -25.96 -10.38
C ASN A 300 -2.23 -25.35 -11.73
N HIS A 301 -3.13 -24.60 -12.37
CA HIS A 301 -2.83 -23.87 -13.60
C HIS A 301 -2.15 -22.52 -13.31
N VAL A 302 -2.58 -21.82 -12.27
CA VAL A 302 -2.11 -20.47 -11.93
C VAL A 302 -0.83 -20.49 -11.07
N CYS A 303 -0.74 -21.40 -10.12
CA CYS A 303 0.38 -21.51 -9.19
C CYS A 303 1.57 -22.23 -9.84
N GLY A 304 2.79 -21.82 -9.48
CA GLY A 304 4.03 -22.51 -9.86
C GLY A 304 4.30 -23.81 -9.09
N ALA A 305 3.45 -24.20 -8.13
CA ALA A 305 3.59 -25.40 -7.30
C ALA A 305 2.36 -26.31 -7.36
N GLN A 306 2.52 -27.56 -6.96
CA GLN A 306 1.44 -28.56 -6.91
C GLN A 306 0.43 -28.24 -5.79
N MET A 307 -0.83 -28.05 -6.17
CA MET A 307 -1.95 -27.71 -5.29
C MET A 307 -2.86 -28.91 -4.97
N ASP A 308 -2.72 -30.03 -5.69
CA ASP A 308 -3.37 -31.29 -5.36
C ASP A 308 -2.61 -32.04 -4.26
N VAL A 309 -2.63 -31.44 -3.08
CA VAL A 309 -2.04 -31.93 -1.83
C VAL A 309 -3.15 -32.27 -0.84
N GLU A 310 -2.88 -33.02 0.22
CA GLU A 310 -3.93 -33.34 1.21
C GLU A 310 -4.58 -32.06 1.82
N PRO A 311 -5.89 -32.08 2.14
CA PRO A 311 -6.51 -31.02 2.92
C PRO A 311 -5.74 -30.74 4.23
N GLY A 312 -5.66 -29.47 4.59
CA GLY A 312 -4.81 -28.95 5.67
C GLY A 312 -3.39 -28.59 5.22
N ARG A 313 -2.90 -29.03 4.06
CA ARG A 313 -1.54 -28.67 3.61
C ARG A 313 -1.46 -27.20 3.20
N ILE A 314 -0.34 -26.59 3.59
CA ILE A 314 0.05 -25.22 3.27
C ILE A 314 1.21 -25.30 2.27
N VAL A 315 1.11 -24.57 1.16
CA VAL A 315 2.09 -24.53 0.09
C VAL A 315 2.47 -23.09 -0.20
N TYR A 316 3.76 -22.76 -0.06
CA TYR A 316 4.33 -21.52 -0.56
C TYR A 316 4.52 -21.63 -2.08
N THR A 317 4.06 -20.63 -2.83
CA THR A 317 4.07 -20.67 -4.30
C THR A 317 3.97 -19.26 -4.89
N GLN A 318 4.25 -19.16 -6.19
CA GLN A 318 4.11 -17.93 -6.96
C GLN A 318 2.98 -18.07 -7.97
N PHE A 319 2.32 -16.96 -8.30
CA PHE A 319 1.56 -16.87 -9.53
C PHE A 319 2.52 -16.46 -10.64
N LEU A 320 2.53 -17.19 -11.75
CA LEU A 320 3.45 -16.94 -12.86
C LEU A 320 2.68 -16.50 -14.10
N ASN A 321 3.23 -15.54 -14.84
CA ASN A 321 2.75 -15.18 -16.16
C ASN A 321 3.30 -16.11 -17.25
N SER A 322 2.87 -15.89 -18.50
CA SER A 322 3.22 -16.76 -19.63
C SER A 322 4.72 -16.77 -19.98
N LYS A 323 5.45 -15.73 -19.57
CA LYS A 323 6.91 -15.58 -19.73
C LYS A 323 7.70 -16.12 -18.52
N GLY A 324 7.03 -16.65 -17.50
CA GLY A 324 7.66 -17.12 -16.26
C GLY A 324 8.03 -16.01 -15.27
N GLY A 325 7.55 -14.79 -15.48
CA GLY A 325 7.64 -13.70 -14.51
C GLY A 325 6.70 -13.93 -13.33
N ILE A 326 7.07 -13.41 -12.16
CA ILE A 326 6.30 -13.55 -10.92
C ILE A 326 5.27 -12.42 -10.84
N GLU A 327 4.00 -12.78 -10.78
CA GLU A 327 2.88 -11.82 -10.66
C GLU A 327 2.37 -11.71 -9.22
N ALA A 328 2.64 -12.73 -8.39
CA ALA A 328 2.38 -12.72 -6.96
C ALA A 328 3.25 -13.74 -6.23
N ASP A 329 3.57 -13.46 -4.96
CA ASP A 329 4.20 -14.40 -4.04
C ASP A 329 3.27 -14.68 -2.86
N VAL A 330 2.80 -15.92 -2.74
CA VAL A 330 1.65 -16.24 -1.89
C VAL A 330 1.82 -17.55 -1.12
N THR A 331 0.98 -17.72 -0.12
CA THR A 331 0.81 -18.99 0.58
C THR A 331 -0.60 -19.52 0.34
N VAL A 332 -0.71 -20.76 -0.13
CA VAL A 332 -1.98 -21.42 -0.41
C VAL A 332 -2.21 -22.55 0.57
N THR A 333 -3.33 -22.52 1.29
CA THR A 333 -3.77 -23.59 2.17
C THR A 333 -4.95 -24.32 1.55
N ARG A 334 -4.85 -25.64 1.33
CA ARG A 334 -6.00 -26.46 0.92
C ARG A 334 -6.89 -26.68 2.14
N LEU A 335 -8.09 -26.13 2.16
CA LEU A 335 -9.02 -26.24 3.29
C LEU A 335 -9.88 -27.50 3.18
N SER A 336 -10.28 -27.87 1.97
CA SER A 336 -11.03 -29.09 1.66
C SER A 336 -10.75 -29.54 0.23
N GLU A 337 -11.48 -30.55 -0.26
CA GLU A 337 -11.42 -30.97 -1.66
C GLU A 337 -11.68 -29.81 -2.64
N THR A 338 -12.58 -28.89 -2.29
CA THR A 338 -13.10 -27.82 -3.16
C THR A 338 -12.90 -26.41 -2.63
N ALA A 339 -12.10 -26.22 -1.58
CA ALA A 339 -11.87 -24.91 -0.98
C ALA A 339 -10.40 -24.70 -0.63
N PHE A 340 -9.89 -23.53 -1.00
CA PHE A 340 -8.51 -23.10 -0.76
C PHE A 340 -8.50 -21.68 -0.19
N LEU A 341 -7.45 -21.36 0.56
CA LEU A 341 -7.17 -20.01 1.04
C LEU A 341 -5.84 -19.55 0.47
N VAL A 342 -5.84 -18.47 -0.29
CA VAL A 342 -4.63 -17.77 -0.73
C VAL A 342 -4.39 -16.60 0.23
N VAL A 343 -3.21 -16.57 0.85
CA VAL A 343 -2.74 -15.47 1.68
C VAL A 343 -1.70 -14.66 0.89
N THR A 344 -1.93 -13.35 0.79
CA THR A 344 -1.19 -12.40 -0.06
C THR A 344 -0.85 -11.10 0.70
N PRO A 345 0.20 -10.35 0.33
CA PRO A 345 0.48 -9.04 0.93
C PRO A 345 -0.72 -8.07 0.89
N ALA A 346 -0.81 -7.22 1.92
CA ALA A 346 -1.87 -6.20 2.03
C ALA A 346 -1.88 -5.21 0.85
N ALA A 347 -0.69 -4.92 0.28
CA ALA A 347 -0.51 -4.01 -0.85
C ALA A 347 -1.08 -4.57 -2.15
N THR A 348 -0.86 -5.86 -2.41
CA THR A 348 -1.11 -6.49 -3.71
C THR A 348 -2.39 -7.30 -3.75
N ARG A 349 -3.08 -7.51 -2.62
CA ARG A 349 -4.38 -8.18 -2.54
C ARG A 349 -5.29 -7.81 -3.73
N LEU A 350 -5.44 -6.50 -3.99
CA LEU A 350 -5.88 -5.84 -5.23
C LEU A 350 -5.69 -6.68 -6.52
N ALA A 351 -4.44 -6.63 -6.93
CA ALA A 351 -3.87 -7.22 -8.11
C ALA A 351 -4.01 -8.75 -8.10
N ASP A 352 -3.71 -9.40 -6.98
CA ASP A 352 -3.70 -10.87 -6.90
C ASP A 352 -5.11 -11.46 -7.10
N GLN A 353 -6.15 -10.85 -6.53
CA GLN A 353 -7.52 -11.27 -6.83
C GLN A 353 -7.87 -11.00 -8.28
N THR A 354 -7.47 -9.85 -8.83
CA THR A 354 -7.74 -9.49 -10.23
C THR A 354 -7.07 -10.50 -11.17
N TYR A 355 -5.84 -10.91 -10.85
CA TYR A 355 -5.10 -11.92 -11.56
C TYR A 355 -5.85 -13.25 -11.56
N LEU A 356 -6.23 -13.75 -10.38
CA LEU A 356 -7.03 -14.97 -10.28
C LEU A 356 -8.31 -14.89 -11.09
N GLN A 357 -9.07 -13.80 -10.95
CA GLN A 357 -10.36 -13.60 -11.65
C GLN A 357 -10.21 -13.64 -13.17
N ARG A 358 -9.15 -13.05 -13.72
CA ARG A 358 -8.86 -13.07 -15.17
C ARG A 358 -8.53 -14.46 -15.70
N HIS A 359 -8.03 -15.35 -14.85
CA HIS A 359 -7.62 -16.71 -15.23
C HIS A 359 -8.70 -17.78 -15.02
N ILE A 360 -9.86 -17.45 -14.40
CA ILE A 360 -10.92 -18.44 -14.13
C ILE A 360 -11.46 -19.06 -15.44
N GLY A 361 -11.61 -18.25 -16.49
CA GLY A 361 -12.17 -18.70 -17.77
C GLY A 361 -13.56 -19.31 -17.61
N THR A 362 -13.69 -20.59 -17.96
CA THR A 362 -14.96 -21.35 -17.89
C THR A 362 -15.06 -22.27 -16.66
N GLN A 363 -14.06 -22.26 -15.79
CA GLN A 363 -13.99 -23.14 -14.63
C GLN A 363 -15.03 -22.74 -13.58
N ALA A 364 -15.64 -23.71 -12.91
CA ALA A 364 -16.58 -23.49 -11.82
C ALA A 364 -15.81 -23.16 -10.53
N VAL A 365 -15.31 -21.92 -10.46
CA VAL A 365 -14.53 -21.36 -9.35
C VAL A 365 -15.05 -19.97 -8.98
N VAL A 366 -15.09 -19.69 -7.68
CA VAL A 366 -15.38 -18.37 -7.12
C VAL A 366 -14.18 -17.91 -6.30
N VAL A 367 -13.80 -16.65 -6.46
CA VAL A 367 -12.71 -16.01 -5.70
C VAL A 367 -13.29 -14.88 -4.86
N THR A 368 -13.30 -15.07 -3.54
CA THR A 368 -13.88 -14.12 -2.57
C THR A 368 -12.80 -13.54 -1.68
N ASP A 369 -12.74 -12.21 -1.58
CA ASP A 369 -11.92 -11.54 -0.57
C ASP A 369 -12.60 -11.65 0.82
N ILE A 370 -11.98 -12.41 1.72
CA ILE A 370 -12.43 -12.59 3.10
C ILE A 370 -11.50 -11.89 4.10
N THR A 371 -10.62 -10.98 3.64
CA THR A 371 -9.60 -10.33 4.48
C THR A 371 -10.18 -9.69 5.74
N ALA A 372 -11.33 -9.00 5.61
CA ALA A 372 -11.97 -8.32 6.74
C ALA A 372 -12.81 -9.26 7.63
N ALA A 373 -13.08 -10.48 7.18
CA ALA A 373 -13.89 -11.45 7.92
C ALA A 373 -13.07 -12.23 8.96
N GLU A 374 -11.74 -12.30 8.78
CA GLU A 374 -10.84 -13.03 9.68
C GLU A 374 -9.80 -12.11 10.33
N GLY A 375 -9.72 -12.15 11.66
CA GLY A 375 -8.57 -11.66 12.41
C GLY A 375 -7.42 -12.67 12.35
N THR A 376 -6.18 -12.19 12.32
CA THR A 376 -4.99 -13.05 12.29
C THR A 376 -3.95 -12.59 13.30
N LEU A 377 -3.58 -13.48 14.22
CA LEU A 377 -2.48 -13.27 15.18
C LEU A 377 -1.41 -14.32 14.94
N ALA A 378 -0.18 -13.87 14.75
CA ALA A 378 0.98 -14.73 14.68
C ALA A 378 1.61 -14.87 16.06
N ILE A 379 1.77 -16.12 16.53
CA ILE A 379 2.40 -16.47 17.80
C ILE A 379 3.72 -17.17 17.48
N MET A 380 4.84 -16.48 17.68
CA MET A 380 6.15 -16.91 17.21
C MET A 380 7.21 -16.84 18.32
N GLY A 381 8.11 -17.80 18.34
CA GLY A 381 9.24 -17.88 19.26
C GLY A 381 9.39 -19.26 19.93
N PRO A 382 10.52 -19.53 20.59
CA PRO A 382 10.78 -20.80 21.27
C PRO A 382 9.70 -21.25 22.25
N LYS A 383 9.00 -20.32 22.91
CA LYS A 383 7.93 -20.62 23.88
C LYS A 383 6.52 -20.64 23.28
N ALA A 384 6.38 -20.58 21.95
CA ALA A 384 5.05 -20.54 21.30
C ALA A 384 4.21 -21.77 21.68
N ARG A 385 4.82 -22.96 21.73
CA ARG A 385 4.10 -24.19 22.11
C ARG A 385 3.62 -24.15 23.56
N ASP A 386 4.43 -23.60 24.47
CA ASP A 386 4.06 -23.47 25.88
C ASP A 386 2.83 -22.57 26.02
N LEU A 387 2.76 -21.46 25.27
CA LEU A 387 1.57 -20.62 25.23
C LEU A 387 0.36 -21.39 24.68
N MET A 388 0.50 -22.06 23.54
CA MET A 388 -0.61 -22.78 22.92
C MET A 388 -1.22 -23.84 23.85
N ALA A 389 -0.38 -24.56 24.61
CA ALA A 389 -0.83 -25.56 25.58
C ALA A 389 -1.60 -24.98 26.78
N LEU A 390 -1.45 -23.68 27.07
CA LEU A 390 -2.22 -23.00 28.14
C LEU A 390 -3.61 -22.58 27.67
N VAL A 391 -3.80 -22.36 26.37
CA VAL A 391 -5.01 -21.74 25.81
C VAL A 391 -5.85 -22.69 24.96
N SER A 392 -5.37 -23.92 24.75
CA SER A 392 -5.99 -24.91 23.88
C SER A 392 -5.73 -26.33 24.40
N PRO A 393 -6.72 -27.23 24.37
CA PRO A 393 -6.55 -28.65 24.68
C PRO A 393 -5.86 -29.45 23.56
N ASP A 394 -5.72 -28.89 22.36
CA ASP A 394 -5.14 -29.57 21.21
C ASP A 394 -3.64 -29.89 21.37
N ASP A 395 -3.16 -30.96 20.73
CA ASP A 395 -1.74 -31.32 20.75
C ASP A 395 -0.94 -30.56 19.69
N PHE A 396 -0.02 -29.69 20.11
CA PHE A 396 0.86 -28.88 19.24
C PHE A 396 2.26 -29.49 19.06
N SER A 397 2.43 -30.78 19.33
CA SER A 397 3.66 -31.52 19.06
C SER A 397 3.95 -31.59 17.56
N THR A 398 5.22 -31.82 17.19
CA THR A 398 5.60 -31.94 15.77
C THR A 398 4.99 -33.18 15.11
N ALA A 399 4.68 -34.23 15.89
CA ALA A 399 4.07 -35.45 15.36
C ALA A 399 2.64 -35.21 14.87
N THR A 400 1.87 -34.38 15.58
CA THR A 400 0.45 -34.13 15.29
C THR A 400 0.19 -32.84 14.52
N HIS A 401 1.07 -31.85 14.65
CA HIS A 401 0.97 -30.58 13.91
C HIS A 401 2.31 -30.25 13.24
N PRO A 402 2.77 -30.97 12.20
CA PRO A 402 4.02 -30.69 11.48
C PRO A 402 4.00 -29.33 10.76
N PHE A 403 5.18 -28.83 10.37
CA PHE A 403 5.30 -27.60 9.58
C PHE A 403 4.58 -27.75 8.23
N GLY A 404 3.93 -26.69 7.76
CA GLY A 404 3.14 -26.69 6.53
C GLY A 404 1.77 -27.37 6.67
N LEU A 405 1.26 -27.46 7.90
CA LEU A 405 -0.08 -27.98 8.19
C LEU A 405 -0.94 -26.90 8.87
N ALA A 406 -2.15 -26.75 8.36
CA ALA A 406 -3.25 -26.01 8.95
C ALA A 406 -4.31 -26.97 9.49
N ARG A 407 -4.86 -26.66 10.65
CA ARG A 407 -6.03 -27.37 11.21
C ARG A 407 -6.86 -26.43 12.07
N GLU A 408 -8.12 -26.78 12.28
CA GLU A 408 -8.94 -26.14 13.30
C GLU A 408 -8.44 -26.56 14.69
N ILE A 409 -8.49 -25.63 15.63
CA ILE A 409 -8.15 -25.81 17.04
C ILE A 409 -9.18 -25.09 17.90
N GLU A 410 -9.33 -25.56 19.13
CA GLU A 410 -9.98 -24.82 20.20
C GLU A 410 -9.02 -23.73 20.71
N LEU A 411 -9.54 -22.52 20.96
CA LEU A 411 -8.77 -21.39 21.50
C LEU A 411 -9.62 -20.63 22.53
N GLY A 412 -9.31 -20.81 23.81
CA GLY A 412 -10.13 -20.32 24.90
C GLY A 412 -11.54 -20.93 24.85
N MET A 413 -12.55 -20.11 24.55
CA MET A 413 -13.95 -20.52 24.40
C MET A 413 -14.42 -20.53 22.94
N GLY A 414 -13.52 -20.30 21.99
CA GLY A 414 -13.82 -20.21 20.55
C GLY A 414 -12.99 -21.18 19.72
N LEU A 415 -13.10 -21.03 18.39
CA LEU A 415 -12.35 -21.81 17.41
C LEU A 415 -11.43 -20.91 16.59
N ALA A 416 -10.28 -21.45 16.20
CA ALA A 416 -9.35 -20.81 15.27
C ALA A 416 -8.74 -21.85 14.34
N ARG A 417 -8.30 -21.41 13.15
CA ARG A 417 -7.47 -22.20 12.25
C ARG A 417 -6.01 -21.86 12.51
N ALA A 418 -5.24 -22.84 12.99
CA ALA A 418 -3.83 -22.69 13.30
C ALA A 418 -2.97 -23.21 12.14
N HIS A 419 -2.24 -22.31 11.50
CA HIS A 419 -1.33 -22.61 10.38
C HIS A 419 0.10 -22.65 10.91
N ARG A 420 0.74 -23.82 10.85
CA ARG A 420 2.14 -23.95 11.27
C ARG A 420 3.08 -23.54 10.13
N VAL A 421 3.21 -22.23 9.96
CA VAL A 421 4.11 -21.54 9.01
C VAL A 421 4.74 -20.35 9.74
N SER A 422 5.85 -19.81 9.24
CA SER A 422 6.48 -18.63 9.84
C SER A 422 7.22 -17.79 8.82
N TYR A 423 6.85 -16.52 8.69
CA TYR A 423 7.61 -15.53 7.92
C TYR A 423 8.78 -14.93 8.71
N VAL A 424 8.88 -15.21 10.02
CA VAL A 424 9.98 -14.72 10.87
C VAL A 424 11.00 -15.82 11.23
N GLY A 425 10.75 -17.05 10.72
CA GLY A 425 11.61 -18.22 10.81
C GLY A 425 11.81 -18.79 12.21
N GLU A 426 10.83 -18.60 13.10
CA GLU A 426 10.80 -19.20 14.44
C GLU A 426 9.65 -20.22 14.55
N LEU A 427 9.71 -21.06 15.59
CA LEU A 427 8.57 -21.92 15.95
C LEU A 427 7.33 -21.07 16.21
N GLY A 428 6.19 -21.49 15.67
CA GLY A 428 4.95 -20.79 15.93
C GLY A 428 3.82 -21.16 14.99
N TRP A 429 2.73 -20.42 15.12
CA TRP A 429 1.54 -20.55 14.30
C TRP A 429 0.97 -19.17 13.95
N GLU A 430 0.43 -19.06 12.76
CA GLU A 430 -0.53 -18.02 12.42
C GLU A 430 -1.92 -18.54 12.76
N LEU A 431 -2.62 -17.82 13.63
CA LEU A 431 -3.96 -18.17 14.08
C LEU A 431 -4.96 -17.30 13.32
N TYR A 432 -5.89 -17.92 12.61
CA TYR A 432 -6.96 -17.25 11.85
C TYR A 432 -8.29 -17.52 12.55
N MET A 433 -9.06 -16.47 12.83
CA MET A 433 -10.33 -16.57 13.56
C MET A 433 -11.36 -15.61 12.98
N GLY A 434 -12.64 -15.89 13.19
CA GLY A 434 -13.70 -14.94 12.85
C GLY A 434 -13.47 -13.58 13.52
N ALA A 435 -13.75 -12.49 12.81
CA ALA A 435 -13.59 -11.13 13.33
C ALA A 435 -14.43 -10.88 14.60
N ASP A 436 -15.55 -11.58 14.76
CA ASP A 436 -16.41 -11.57 15.94
C ASP A 436 -15.75 -12.22 17.18
N MET A 437 -14.92 -13.24 16.98
CA MET A 437 -14.18 -13.94 18.06
C MET A 437 -12.77 -13.39 18.30
N ALA A 438 -12.30 -12.48 17.45
CA ALA A 438 -10.93 -11.98 17.47
C ALA A 438 -10.51 -11.42 18.85
N LEU A 439 -11.31 -10.53 19.45
CA LEU A 439 -10.96 -9.94 20.75
C LEU A 439 -10.86 -10.99 21.86
N HIS A 440 -11.77 -11.99 21.87
CA HIS A 440 -11.69 -13.09 22.83
C HIS A 440 -10.37 -13.87 22.67
N ALA A 441 -10.00 -14.19 21.44
CA ALA A 441 -8.75 -14.87 21.14
C ALA A 441 -7.52 -14.04 21.56
N PHE A 442 -7.50 -12.74 21.27
CA PHE A 442 -6.44 -11.83 21.70
C PHE A 442 -6.30 -11.79 23.22
N ASP A 443 -7.40 -11.52 23.93
CA ASP A 443 -7.37 -11.37 25.39
C ASP A 443 -6.93 -12.71 26.04
N THR A 444 -7.39 -13.86 25.52
CA THR A 444 -6.96 -15.21 25.97
C THR A 444 -5.45 -15.44 25.80
N LEU A 445 -4.93 -15.17 24.60
CA LEU A 445 -3.50 -15.36 24.28
C LEU A 445 -2.62 -14.40 25.08
N PHE A 446 -3.04 -13.13 25.15
CA PHE A 446 -2.30 -12.08 25.82
C PHE A 446 -2.19 -12.36 27.32
N ASP A 447 -3.30 -12.73 27.96
CA ASP A 447 -3.34 -13.00 29.39
C ASP A 447 -2.49 -14.20 29.79
N ALA A 448 -2.62 -15.33 29.09
CA ALA A 448 -1.81 -16.51 29.34
C ALA A 448 -0.31 -16.23 29.08
N GLY A 449 -0.02 -15.49 28.01
CA GLY A 449 1.33 -15.16 27.59
C GLY A 449 2.11 -14.26 28.56
N ARG A 450 1.43 -13.48 29.42
CA ARG A 450 2.10 -12.62 30.42
C ARG A 450 3.07 -13.39 31.30
N SER A 451 2.67 -14.59 31.75
CA SER A 451 3.50 -15.45 32.60
C SER A 451 4.75 -16.00 31.88
N LEU A 452 4.72 -16.07 30.55
CA LEU A 452 5.81 -16.57 29.71
C LEU A 452 6.76 -15.47 29.22
N GLY A 453 6.44 -14.21 29.52
CA GLY A 453 7.17 -13.04 29.02
C GLY A 453 6.79 -12.69 27.57
N LEU A 454 5.53 -12.91 27.19
CA LEU A 454 5.02 -12.50 25.88
C LEU A 454 5.29 -11.01 25.62
N LYS A 455 5.85 -10.72 24.44
CA LYS A 455 6.01 -9.36 23.94
C LYS A 455 5.17 -9.16 22.68
N LEU A 456 4.64 -7.95 22.49
CA LEU A 456 4.03 -7.58 21.21
C LEU A 456 5.10 -7.18 20.20
N GLY A 457 4.90 -7.58 18.96
CA GLY A 457 5.80 -7.33 17.84
C GLY A 457 5.12 -6.53 16.74
N GLY A 458 5.88 -5.64 16.09
CA GLY A 458 5.39 -4.82 15.00
C GLY A 458 5.85 -5.29 13.61
N MET A 459 5.33 -4.62 12.56
CA MET A 459 5.71 -4.89 11.17
C MET A 459 7.21 -4.70 10.91
N HIS A 460 7.88 -3.76 11.59
CA HIS A 460 9.31 -3.53 11.41
C HIS A 460 10.15 -4.68 12.00
N MET A 461 9.70 -5.28 13.11
CA MET A 461 10.32 -6.50 13.63
C MET A 461 10.15 -7.67 12.66
N MET A 462 8.97 -7.83 12.08
CA MET A 462 8.71 -8.86 11.08
C MET A 462 9.64 -8.71 9.87
N ASP A 463 9.81 -7.49 9.34
CA ASP A 463 10.69 -7.22 8.20
C ASP A 463 12.19 -7.42 8.52
N ALA A 464 12.63 -7.06 9.74
CA ALA A 464 13.98 -7.38 10.18
C ALA A 464 14.17 -8.91 10.30
N ALA A 465 13.21 -9.60 10.92
CA ALA A 465 13.32 -11.03 11.20
C ALA A 465 13.26 -11.90 9.94
N ARG A 466 12.42 -11.56 8.95
CA ARG A 466 12.36 -12.28 7.66
C ARG A 466 13.64 -12.12 6.85
N SER A 467 14.28 -10.95 6.95
CA SER A 467 15.53 -10.66 6.25
C SER A 467 16.67 -11.54 6.76
N GLU A 468 16.75 -11.79 8.07
CA GLU A 468 17.71 -12.73 8.67
C GLU A 468 17.54 -14.17 8.17
N LYS A 469 16.34 -14.54 7.70
CA LYS A 469 16.01 -15.86 7.15
C LYS A 469 16.12 -15.89 5.61
N ALA A 470 16.52 -14.77 5.01
CA ALA A 470 16.59 -14.58 3.56
C ALA A 470 15.25 -14.85 2.84
N TYR A 471 14.11 -14.58 3.48
CA TYR A 471 12.83 -14.63 2.79
C TYR A 471 12.66 -13.39 1.90
N ARG A 472 12.24 -13.63 0.66
CA ARG A 472 12.05 -12.60 -0.35
C ARG A 472 10.72 -11.89 -0.10
N HIS A 473 10.70 -10.60 -0.39
CA HIS A 473 9.52 -9.77 -0.32
C HIS A 473 9.13 -9.31 -1.73
N PHE A 474 7.94 -9.71 -2.18
CA PHE A 474 7.40 -9.34 -3.47
C PHE A 474 7.27 -7.82 -3.63
N GLY A 475 7.67 -7.31 -4.81
CA GLY A 475 7.73 -5.89 -5.12
C GLY A 475 8.97 -5.18 -4.56
N HIS A 476 9.92 -5.93 -4.01
CA HIS A 476 11.23 -5.40 -3.59
C HIS A 476 12.37 -6.32 -4.01
N ASP A 477 12.33 -7.58 -3.58
CA ASP A 477 13.38 -8.56 -3.87
C ASP A 477 13.11 -9.35 -5.16
N ILE A 478 11.83 -9.57 -5.48
CA ILE A 478 11.32 -10.34 -6.62
C ILE A 478 10.10 -9.69 -7.24
#